data_AF-A0A2P4Y2S9-F1
#
_entry.id   AF-A0A2P4Y2S9-F1
#
_cell.length_a   1.000
_cell.length_b   1.000
_cell.length_c   1.000
_cell.angle_alpha   90.00
_cell.angle_beta   90.00
_cell.angle_gamma   90.00
#
_symmetry.space_group_name_H-M   'P 1'
#
loop_
_entity.id
_entity.type
_entity.pdbx_description
1 polymer ?
#
loop_
_entity_poly.entity_id
_entity_poly.type
_entity_poly.pdbx_seq_one_letter_code
_entity_poly.pdbx_strand_id
1 'polypeptide(L)'
;MTDATAEEFKAQGNELYKRGDYQRAIEKYTQAIDAAPTVVAYYGNRAAASFMLGKHKDVVTDCNRAIVFDPLYIKGYIRKAKAQLALGDHEAAMKTYQAGLVRDPNNATLLNEKRTLEMALDKLQRGKEHLAAGRYAQAVNVLDGAAQVCTGSSQIKLLRGEALIGSERYDEAFAVLTQLMRTDSSSPELLFLRARCLYYQGEFP
;
A
#
# COMPACT_ATOMS: atom_id res chain seq x y z
N MET A 1 6.91 6.11 -38.25
CA MET A 1 6.76 4.65 -38.04
C MET A 1 6.73 4.32 -36.55
N THR A 2 5.97 5.06 -35.73
CA THR A 2 6.14 5.09 -34.25
C THR A 2 5.02 4.40 -33.48
N ASP A 3 3.78 4.43 -33.98
CA ASP A 3 2.63 3.92 -33.21
C ASP A 3 2.52 2.39 -33.28
N ALA A 4 2.84 1.80 -34.44
CA ALA A 4 2.80 0.35 -34.63
C ALA A 4 3.84 -0.37 -33.73
N THR A 5 5.04 0.18 -33.62
CA THR A 5 6.11 -0.37 -32.76
C THR A 5 5.80 -0.20 -31.28
N ALA A 6 5.18 0.91 -30.86
CA ALA A 6 4.75 1.11 -29.48
C ALA A 6 3.67 0.10 -29.05
N GLU A 7 2.71 -0.17 -29.94
CA GLU A 7 1.65 -1.15 -29.71
C GLU A 7 2.17 -2.58 -29.64
N GLU A 8 3.16 -2.94 -30.46
CA GLU A 8 3.88 -4.23 -30.37
C GLU A 8 4.58 -4.40 -29.02
N PHE A 9 5.29 -3.37 -28.55
CA PHE A 9 5.93 -3.42 -27.23
C PHE A 9 4.91 -3.57 -26.10
N LYS A 10 3.79 -2.84 -26.16
CA LYS A 10 2.69 -3.04 -25.21
C LYS A 10 2.16 -4.48 -25.25
N ALA A 11 1.93 -5.04 -26.43
CA ALA A 11 1.41 -6.41 -26.56
C ALA A 11 2.38 -7.44 -25.96
N GLN A 12 3.69 -7.31 -26.22
CA GLN A 12 4.72 -8.14 -25.60
C GLN A 12 4.73 -7.99 -24.08
N GLY A 13 4.62 -6.76 -23.57
CA GLY A 13 4.50 -6.48 -22.15
C GLY A 13 3.27 -7.13 -21.50
N ASN A 14 2.13 -7.11 -22.18
CA ASN A 14 0.90 -7.75 -21.70
C ASN A 14 1.06 -9.27 -21.60
N GLU A 15 1.73 -9.91 -22.56
CA GLU A 15 1.98 -11.36 -22.53
C GLU A 15 2.96 -11.74 -21.42
N LEU A 16 4.02 -10.95 -21.20
CA LEU A 16 4.92 -11.13 -20.07
C LEU A 16 4.21 -10.95 -18.74
N TYR A 17 3.34 -9.93 -18.63
CA TYR A 17 2.52 -9.70 -17.44
C TYR A 17 1.62 -10.90 -17.12
N LYS A 18 0.95 -11.47 -18.12
CA LYS A 18 0.11 -12.67 -17.95
C LYS A 18 0.91 -13.89 -17.48
N ARG A 19 2.18 -14.00 -17.88
CA ARG A 19 3.11 -15.06 -17.46
C ARG A 19 3.72 -14.81 -16.08
N GLY A 20 3.43 -13.68 -15.43
CA GLY A 20 4.01 -13.29 -14.14
C GLY A 20 5.43 -12.70 -14.25
N ASP A 21 5.94 -12.49 -15.46
CA ASP A 21 7.26 -11.89 -15.70
C ASP A 21 7.16 -10.36 -15.69
N TYR A 22 6.90 -9.81 -14.51
CA TYR A 22 6.61 -8.39 -14.34
C TYR A 22 7.82 -7.50 -14.63
N GLN A 23 9.04 -7.98 -14.37
CA GLN A 23 10.25 -7.21 -14.60
C GLN A 23 10.46 -6.98 -16.10
N ARG A 24 10.33 -8.02 -16.94
CA ARG A 24 10.42 -7.86 -18.39
C ARG A 24 9.19 -7.17 -18.97
N ALA A 25 8.01 -7.32 -18.36
CA ALA A 25 6.85 -6.52 -18.74
C ALA A 25 7.10 -5.02 -18.58
N ILE A 26 7.73 -4.59 -17.48
CA ILE A 26 8.11 -3.18 -17.24
C ILE A 26 9.06 -2.67 -18.33
N GLU A 27 10.05 -3.47 -18.72
CA GLU A 27 10.98 -3.12 -19.81
C GLU A 27 10.22 -2.88 -21.12
N LYS A 28 9.29 -3.77 -21.46
CA LYS A 28 8.46 -3.64 -22.67
C LYS A 28 7.51 -2.44 -22.63
N TYR A 29 6.86 -2.18 -21.50
CA TYR A 29 6.05 -0.96 -21.38
C TYR A 29 6.90 0.31 -21.40
N THR A 30 8.14 0.27 -20.92
CA THR A 30 9.07 1.40 -21.03
C THR A 30 9.43 1.65 -22.50
N GLN A 31 9.75 0.62 -23.27
CA GLN A 31 9.95 0.74 -24.72
C GLN A 31 8.72 1.30 -25.44
N ALA A 32 7.51 0.91 -25.01
CA ALA A 32 6.27 1.48 -25.54
C ALA A 32 6.11 2.98 -25.21
N ILE A 33 6.45 3.38 -23.98
CA ILE A 33 6.43 4.79 -23.55
C ILE A 33 7.48 5.62 -24.30
N ASP A 34 8.68 5.09 -24.50
CA ASP A 34 9.74 5.80 -25.23
C ASP A 34 9.36 6.02 -26.70
N ALA A 35 8.63 5.07 -27.31
CA ALA A 35 8.11 5.18 -28.66
C ALA A 35 6.89 6.12 -28.78
N ALA A 36 5.99 6.12 -27.79
CA ALA A 36 4.83 7.01 -27.75
C ALA A 36 4.54 7.50 -26.31
N PRO A 37 5.15 8.63 -25.89
CA PRO A 37 5.21 9.05 -24.48
C PRO A 37 3.92 9.65 -23.93
N THR A 38 2.91 9.89 -24.76
CA THR A 38 1.62 10.47 -24.36
C THR A 38 0.52 9.43 -24.17
N VAL A 39 0.78 8.16 -24.48
CA VAL A 39 -0.22 7.09 -24.40
C VAL A 39 -0.41 6.63 -22.95
N VAL A 40 -1.51 7.09 -22.34
CA VAL A 40 -1.90 6.84 -20.94
C VAL A 40 -1.88 5.35 -20.57
N ALA A 41 -2.34 4.49 -21.48
CA ALA A 41 -2.44 3.06 -21.24
C ALA A 41 -1.10 2.40 -20.90
N TYR A 42 0.02 2.90 -21.45
CA TYR A 42 1.33 2.31 -21.23
C TYR A 42 1.85 2.59 -19.82
N TYR A 43 1.64 3.82 -19.33
CA TYR A 43 1.91 4.15 -17.92
C TYR A 43 1.03 3.34 -16.98
N GLY A 44 -0.25 3.19 -17.30
CA GLY A 44 -1.18 2.37 -16.50
C GLY A 44 -0.77 0.89 -16.41
N ASN A 45 -0.27 0.33 -17.50
CA ASN A 45 0.20 -1.05 -17.58
C ASN A 45 1.56 -1.23 -16.88
N ARG A 46 2.50 -0.30 -17.05
CA ARG A 46 3.78 -0.32 -16.32
C ARG A 46 3.56 -0.18 -14.81
N ALA A 47 2.69 0.73 -14.39
CA ALA A 47 2.26 0.86 -13.01
C ALA A 47 1.65 -0.45 -12.47
N ALA A 48 0.93 -1.22 -13.30
CA ALA A 48 0.41 -2.52 -12.90
C ALA A 48 1.51 -3.53 -12.60
N ALA A 49 2.48 -3.64 -13.51
CA ALA A 49 3.62 -4.54 -13.34
C ALA A 49 4.49 -4.14 -12.14
N SER A 50 4.76 -2.83 -11.97
CA SER A 50 5.49 -2.30 -10.82
C SER A 50 4.78 -2.58 -9.49
N PHE A 51 3.45 -2.54 -9.47
CA PHE A 51 2.68 -2.87 -8.27
C PHE A 51 2.87 -4.33 -7.85
N MET A 52 2.91 -5.26 -8.81
CA MET A 52 3.13 -6.69 -8.53
C MET A 52 4.54 -6.98 -7.98
N LEU A 53 5.52 -6.11 -8.26
CA LEU A 53 6.87 -6.20 -7.71
C LEU A 53 7.07 -5.43 -6.40
N GLY A 54 6.00 -4.86 -5.82
CA GLY A 54 6.11 -4.04 -4.61
C GLY A 54 6.80 -2.68 -4.82
N LYS A 55 7.03 -2.26 -6.06
CA LYS A 55 7.68 -0.97 -6.41
C LYS A 55 6.70 0.20 -6.30
N HIS A 56 6.10 0.39 -5.13
CA HIS A 56 4.96 1.29 -4.94
C HIS A 56 5.26 2.77 -5.24
N LYS A 57 6.51 3.22 -5.05
CA LYS A 57 6.93 4.59 -5.44
C LYS A 57 6.86 4.80 -6.96
N ASP A 58 7.26 3.80 -7.73
CA ASP A 58 7.21 3.84 -9.20
C ASP A 58 5.75 3.84 -9.68
N VAL A 59 4.88 3.06 -9.01
CA VAL A 59 3.44 3.04 -9.28
C VAL A 59 2.84 4.45 -9.12
N VAL A 60 3.14 5.14 -8.02
CA VAL A 60 2.63 6.51 -7.79
C VAL A 60 3.12 7.45 -8.88
N THR A 61 4.38 7.32 -9.32
CA THR A 61 4.98 8.14 -10.37
C THR A 61 4.27 7.95 -11.71
N ASP A 62 4.08 6.70 -12.14
CA ASP A 62 3.41 6.38 -13.40
C ASP A 62 1.93 6.75 -13.37
N CYS A 63 1.23 6.50 -12.25
CA CYS A 63 -0.16 6.92 -12.12
C CYS A 63 -0.31 8.44 -12.12
N ASN A 64 0.62 9.19 -11.52
CA ASN A 64 0.62 10.65 -11.62
C ASN A 64 0.76 11.11 -13.07
N ARG A 65 1.69 10.54 -13.84
CA ARG A 65 1.84 10.85 -15.27
C ARG A 65 0.56 10.52 -16.05
N ALA A 66 0.00 9.33 -15.83
CA ALA A 66 -1.24 8.90 -16.48
C ALA A 66 -2.41 9.86 -16.20
N ILE A 67 -2.57 10.32 -14.95
CA ILE A 67 -3.62 11.26 -14.55
C ILE A 67 -3.39 12.66 -15.14
N VAL A 68 -2.13 13.08 -15.30
CA VAL A 68 -1.80 14.36 -15.96
C VAL A 68 -2.18 14.32 -17.44
N PHE A 69 -1.92 13.21 -18.14
CA PHE A 69 -2.29 13.05 -19.54
C PHE A 69 -3.79 12.85 -19.75
N ASP A 70 -4.45 12.09 -18.88
CA ASP A 70 -5.89 11.88 -18.89
C ASP A 70 -6.47 11.87 -17.47
N PRO A 71 -7.04 13.00 -17.03
CA PRO A 71 -7.71 13.11 -15.73
C PRO A 71 -8.94 12.20 -15.57
N LEU A 72 -9.47 11.61 -16.64
CA LEU A 72 -10.60 10.66 -16.60
C LEU A 72 -10.13 9.21 -16.48
N TYR A 73 -8.82 8.95 -16.45
CA TYR A 73 -8.27 7.61 -16.27
C TYR A 73 -8.43 7.10 -14.82
N ILE A 74 -9.64 6.66 -14.48
CA ILE A 74 -10.03 6.23 -13.12
C ILE A 74 -9.14 5.11 -12.56
N LYS A 75 -8.67 4.19 -13.41
CA LYS A 75 -7.75 3.12 -13.00
C LYS A 75 -6.44 3.68 -12.40
N GLY A 76 -6.00 4.85 -12.85
CA GLY A 76 -4.83 5.55 -12.30
C GLY A 76 -5.04 6.00 -10.86
N TYR A 77 -6.21 6.58 -10.55
CA TYR A 77 -6.56 7.00 -9.18
C TYR A 77 -6.63 5.82 -8.23
N ILE A 78 -7.32 4.74 -8.62
CA ILE A 78 -7.45 3.53 -7.80
C ILE A 78 -6.06 2.93 -7.50
N ARG A 79 -5.23 2.76 -8.52
CA ARG A 79 -3.91 2.14 -8.36
C ARG A 79 -2.95 3.03 -7.57
N LYS A 80 -2.98 4.35 -7.79
CA LYS A 80 -2.21 5.33 -7.00
C LYS A 80 -2.56 5.25 -5.51
N ALA A 81 -3.85 5.26 -5.17
CA ALA A 81 -4.29 5.19 -3.78
C ALA A 81 -3.88 3.88 -3.11
N LYS A 82 -4.01 2.74 -3.80
CA LYS A 82 -3.52 1.44 -3.30
C LYS A 82 -2.01 1.43 -3.04
N ALA A 83 -1.22 2.04 -3.93
CA ALA A 83 0.21 2.17 -3.74
C ALA A 83 0.55 3.09 -2.55
N GLN A 84 -0.21 4.17 -2.34
CA GLN A 84 -0.06 5.05 -1.18
C GLN A 84 -0.37 4.31 0.14
N LEU A 85 -1.41 3.48 0.17
CA LEU A 85 -1.70 2.62 1.33
C LEU A 85 -0.57 1.63 1.63
N ALA A 86 0.01 1.02 0.60
CA ALA A 86 1.15 0.13 0.74
C ALA A 86 2.43 0.85 1.19
N LEU A 87 2.53 2.15 0.94
CA LEU A 87 3.58 3.04 1.47
C LEU A 87 3.26 3.57 2.88
N GLY A 88 2.07 3.28 3.42
CA GLY A 88 1.63 3.73 4.75
C GLY A 88 0.93 5.09 4.77
N ASP A 89 0.79 5.75 3.63
CA ASP A 89 0.21 7.09 3.50
C ASP A 89 -1.30 7.02 3.18
N HIS A 90 -2.08 6.72 4.22
CA HIS A 90 -3.54 6.61 4.13
C HIS A 90 -4.23 7.96 3.93
N GLU A 91 -3.63 9.07 4.37
CA GLU A 91 -4.16 10.41 4.12
C GLU A 91 -4.08 10.76 2.63
N ALA A 92 -2.93 10.51 1.99
CA ALA A 92 -2.79 10.74 0.57
C ALA A 92 -3.67 9.78 -0.25
N ALA A 93 -3.83 8.54 0.19
CA ALA A 93 -4.75 7.60 -0.45
C ALA A 93 -6.21 8.10 -0.42
N MET A 94 -6.67 8.61 0.73
CA MET A 94 -8.01 9.18 0.87
C MET A 94 -8.22 10.36 -0.08
N LYS A 95 -7.26 11.29 -0.13
CA LYS A 95 -7.28 12.43 -1.05
C LYS A 95 -7.31 11.98 -2.52
N THR A 96 -6.55 10.94 -2.87
CA THR A 96 -6.56 10.38 -4.23
C THR A 96 -7.91 9.75 -4.59
N TYR A 97 -8.53 9.00 -3.69
CA TYR A 97 -9.88 8.44 -3.94
C TYR A 97 -10.92 9.55 -4.12
N GLN A 98 -10.90 10.58 -3.27
CA GLN A 98 -11.77 11.74 -3.40
C GLN A 98 -11.55 12.47 -4.73
N ALA A 99 -10.29 12.68 -5.14
CA ALA A 99 -9.97 13.31 -6.42
C ALA A 99 -10.49 12.50 -7.61
N GLY A 100 -10.43 11.17 -7.55
CA GLY A 100 -11.02 10.30 -8.56
C GLY A 100 -12.56 10.41 -8.61
N LEU A 101 -13.22 10.47 -7.45
CA LEU A 101 -14.67 10.64 -7.35
C LEU A 101 -15.16 12.02 -7.83
N VAL A 102 -14.31 13.05 -7.79
CA VAL A 102 -14.63 14.33 -8.44
C VAL A 102 -14.72 14.16 -9.97
N ARG A 103 -13.99 13.20 -10.56
CA ARG A 103 -14.00 12.93 -12.00
C ARG A 103 -15.10 11.97 -12.41
N ASP A 104 -15.36 10.95 -11.59
CA ASP A 104 -16.46 9.99 -11.78
C ASP A 104 -17.14 9.72 -10.42
N PRO A 105 -18.16 10.53 -10.05
CA PRO A 105 -18.82 10.44 -8.75
C PRO A 105 -19.53 9.12 -8.47
N ASN A 106 -19.95 8.42 -9.52
CA ASN A 106 -20.72 7.18 -9.43
C ASN A 106 -19.84 5.94 -9.62
N ASN A 107 -18.52 6.10 -9.62
CA ASN A 107 -17.61 4.98 -9.79
C ASN A 107 -17.68 4.01 -8.59
N ALA A 108 -18.33 2.86 -8.80
CA ALA A 108 -18.53 1.88 -7.75
C ALA A 108 -17.22 1.39 -7.10
N THR A 109 -16.14 1.27 -7.88
CA THR A 109 -14.84 0.83 -7.34
C THR A 109 -14.24 1.89 -6.41
N LEU A 110 -14.20 3.16 -6.84
CA LEU A 110 -13.68 4.23 -5.98
C LEU A 110 -14.51 4.41 -4.71
N LEU A 111 -15.84 4.35 -4.80
CA LEU A 111 -16.73 4.45 -3.64
C LEU A 111 -16.47 3.32 -2.64
N ASN A 112 -16.36 2.08 -3.13
CA ASN A 112 -16.09 0.93 -2.27
C ASN A 112 -14.70 1.02 -1.61
N GLU A 113 -13.66 1.32 -2.39
CA GLU A 113 -12.28 1.43 -1.86
C GLU A 113 -12.15 2.57 -0.84
N LYS A 114 -12.80 3.72 -1.09
CA LYS A 114 -12.88 4.83 -0.14
C LYS A 114 -13.56 4.40 1.16
N ARG A 115 -14.73 3.76 1.06
CA ARG A 115 -15.48 3.26 2.23
C ARG A 115 -14.67 2.24 3.03
N THR A 116 -13.98 1.33 2.36
CA THR A 116 -13.10 0.35 3.01
C THR A 116 -11.99 1.07 3.80
N LEU A 117 -11.41 2.13 3.24
CA LEU A 117 -10.43 2.95 3.94
C LEU A 117 -11.04 3.69 5.14
N GLU A 118 -12.20 4.31 5.01
CA GLU A 118 -12.91 4.96 6.13
C GLU A 118 -13.17 3.99 7.29
N MET A 119 -13.63 2.77 6.98
CA MET A 119 -13.82 1.71 7.99
C MET A 119 -12.51 1.27 8.65
N ALA A 120 -11.39 1.26 7.91
CA ALA A 120 -10.09 0.94 8.49
C ALA A 120 -9.58 2.04 9.43
N LEU A 121 -9.87 3.31 9.13
CA LEU A 121 -9.51 4.44 9.98
C LEU A 121 -10.37 4.49 11.26
N ASP A 122 -11.66 4.15 11.17
CA ASP A 122 -12.51 3.95 12.36
C ASP A 122 -11.95 2.84 13.27
N LYS A 123 -11.57 1.70 12.68
CA LYS A 123 -10.93 0.60 13.43
C LYS A 123 -9.61 1.02 14.08
N LEU A 124 -8.79 1.80 13.39
CA LEU A 124 -7.56 2.36 13.95
C LEU A 124 -7.86 3.24 15.17
N GLN A 125 -8.85 4.12 15.05
CA GLN A 125 -9.24 5.00 16.15
C GLN A 125 -9.74 4.21 17.37
N ARG A 126 -10.64 3.24 17.14
CA ARG A 126 -11.11 2.33 18.20
C ARG A 126 -9.98 1.50 18.80
N GLY A 127 -9.00 1.09 18.00
CA GLY A 127 -7.80 0.40 18.48
C GLY A 127 -7.01 1.22 19.49
N LYS A 128 -6.83 2.52 19.22
CA LYS A 128 -6.20 3.46 20.15
C LYS A 128 -7.01 3.61 21.44
N GLU A 129 -8.33 3.68 21.35
CA GLU A 129 -9.23 3.75 22.52
C GLU A 129 -9.18 2.48 23.37
N HIS A 130 -9.13 1.31 22.74
CA HIS A 130 -8.97 0.03 23.44
C HIS A 130 -7.61 -0.06 24.15
N LEU A 131 -6.53 0.40 23.51
CA LEU A 131 -5.20 0.49 24.12
C LEU A 131 -5.21 1.40 25.36
N ALA A 132 -5.75 2.61 25.24
CA ALA A 132 -5.82 3.58 26.33
C ALA A 132 -6.62 3.05 27.53
N ALA A 133 -7.59 2.16 27.29
CA ALA A 133 -8.41 1.55 28.33
C ALA A 133 -7.91 0.16 28.79
N GLY A 134 -6.69 -0.26 28.39
CA GLY A 134 -6.12 -1.55 28.77
C GLY A 134 -6.84 -2.78 28.19
N ARG A 135 -7.72 -2.59 27.20
CA ARG A 135 -8.47 -3.68 26.53
C ARG A 135 -7.65 -4.26 25.38
N TYR A 136 -6.48 -4.81 25.70
CA TYR A 136 -5.47 -5.22 24.72
C TYR A 136 -5.95 -6.24 23.67
N ALA A 137 -6.65 -7.30 24.08
CA ALA A 137 -7.19 -8.29 23.14
C ALA A 137 -8.18 -7.68 22.13
N GLN A 138 -9.01 -6.72 22.58
CA GLN A 138 -9.93 -6.00 21.70
C GLN A 138 -9.17 -5.06 20.76
N ALA A 139 -8.13 -4.40 21.25
CA ALA A 139 -7.24 -3.57 20.43
C ALA A 139 -6.59 -4.38 19.30
N VAL A 140 -6.06 -5.57 19.59
CA VAL A 140 -5.46 -6.44 18.55
C VAL A 140 -6.47 -6.74 17.44
N ASN A 141 -7.69 -7.18 17.79
CA ASN A 141 -8.71 -7.56 16.82
C ASN A 141 -9.09 -6.41 15.86
N VAL A 142 -9.26 -5.19 16.37
CA VAL A 142 -9.62 -4.05 15.52
C VAL A 142 -8.42 -3.56 14.70
N LEU A 143 -7.22 -3.58 15.27
CA LEU A 143 -6.00 -3.17 14.58
C LEU A 143 -5.60 -4.16 13.47
N ASP A 144 -5.87 -5.45 13.64
CA ASP A 144 -5.75 -6.46 12.56
C ASP A 144 -6.59 -6.08 11.35
N GLY A 145 -7.85 -5.71 11.59
CA GLY A 145 -8.76 -5.26 10.53
C GLY A 145 -8.31 -3.96 9.85
N ALA A 146 -7.65 -3.06 10.58
CA ALA A 146 -7.08 -1.85 9.99
C ALA A 146 -5.80 -2.13 9.18
N ALA A 147 -4.95 -3.05 9.67
CA ALA A 147 -3.69 -3.43 9.03
C ALA A 147 -3.88 -4.12 7.67
N GLN A 148 -5.00 -4.82 7.47
CA GLN A 148 -5.35 -5.44 6.18
C GLN A 148 -5.53 -4.41 5.05
N VAL A 149 -5.99 -3.20 5.38
CA VAL A 149 -6.21 -2.13 4.41
C VAL A 149 -5.00 -1.22 4.31
N CYS A 150 -4.46 -0.81 5.46
CA CYS A 150 -3.31 0.08 5.57
C CYS A 150 -2.02 -0.71 5.77
N THR A 151 -1.69 -1.57 4.81
CA THR A 151 -0.63 -2.59 4.90
C THR A 151 0.77 -2.02 5.14
N GLY A 152 1.03 -0.81 4.63
CA GLY A 152 2.29 -0.09 4.81
C GLY A 152 2.41 0.70 6.11
N SER A 153 1.34 0.83 6.90
CA SER A 153 1.32 1.75 8.05
C SER A 153 2.18 1.25 9.21
N SER A 154 3.31 1.94 9.44
CA SER A 154 4.16 1.72 10.61
C SER A 154 3.40 1.96 11.92
N GLN A 155 2.55 3.00 11.95
CA GLN A 155 1.76 3.35 13.15
C GLN A 155 0.85 2.19 13.57
N ILE A 156 0.11 1.59 12.63
CA ILE A 156 -0.80 0.48 12.95
C ILE A 156 -0.01 -0.72 13.46
N LYS A 157 1.16 -1.01 12.84
CA LYS A 157 2.03 -2.11 13.27
C LYS A 157 2.59 -1.90 14.68
N LEU A 158 2.97 -0.67 15.04
CA LEU A 158 3.42 -0.32 16.39
C LEU A 158 2.32 -0.52 17.42
N LEU A 159 1.14 0.08 17.19
CA LEU A 159 -0.01 -0.05 18.09
C LEU A 159 -0.43 -1.52 18.25
N ARG A 160 -0.37 -2.30 17.17
CA ARG A 160 -0.64 -3.74 17.21
C ARG A 160 0.40 -4.48 18.05
N GLY A 161 1.69 -4.17 17.88
CA GLY A 161 2.77 -4.75 18.69
C GLY A 161 2.62 -4.43 20.17
N GLU A 162 2.25 -3.19 20.51
CA GLU A 162 1.93 -2.79 21.88
C GLU A 162 0.75 -3.58 22.44
N ALA A 163 -0.35 -3.70 21.67
CA ALA A 163 -1.53 -4.46 22.06
C ALA A 163 -1.23 -5.96 22.24
N LEU A 164 -0.36 -6.53 21.42
CA LEU A 164 0.07 -7.93 21.54
C LEU A 164 0.89 -8.14 22.82
N ILE A 165 1.83 -7.24 23.15
CA ILE A 165 2.57 -7.30 24.41
C ILE A 165 1.64 -7.20 25.61
N GLY A 166 0.69 -6.26 25.60
CA GLY A 166 -0.29 -6.10 26.68
C GLY A 166 -1.27 -7.27 26.80
N SER A 167 -1.42 -8.09 25.77
CA SER A 167 -2.21 -9.33 25.79
C SER A 167 -1.36 -10.59 25.96
N GLU A 168 -0.09 -10.43 26.36
CA GLU A 168 0.87 -11.52 26.63
C GLU A 168 1.18 -12.40 25.41
N ARG A 169 0.90 -11.91 24.19
CA ARG A 169 1.15 -12.58 22.92
C ARG A 169 2.51 -12.19 22.35
N TYR A 170 3.56 -12.52 23.10
CA TYR A 170 4.92 -12.01 22.84
C TYR A 170 5.51 -12.49 21.51
N ASP A 171 5.31 -13.75 21.13
CA ASP A 171 5.85 -14.28 19.86
C ASP A 171 5.29 -13.52 18.64
N GLU A 172 3.99 -13.24 18.67
CA GLU A 172 3.33 -12.46 17.62
C GLU A 172 3.79 -10.99 17.64
N ALA A 173 3.97 -10.41 18.83
CA ALA A 173 4.51 -9.06 18.95
C ALA A 173 5.92 -8.98 18.35
N PHE A 174 6.79 -9.93 18.69
CA PHE A 174 8.15 -10.01 18.20
C PHE A 174 8.22 -10.11 16.68
N ALA A 175 7.36 -10.96 16.08
CA ALA A 175 7.29 -11.11 14.63
C ALA A 175 6.92 -9.79 13.92
N VAL A 176 5.91 -9.07 14.43
CA VAL A 176 5.47 -7.77 13.87
C VAL A 176 6.56 -6.72 13.98
N LEU A 177 7.15 -6.58 15.17
CA LEU A 177 8.16 -5.56 15.43
C LEU A 177 9.44 -5.84 14.62
N THR A 178 9.82 -7.10 14.46
CA THR A 178 10.94 -7.51 13.61
C THR A 178 10.69 -7.19 12.14
N GLN A 179 9.46 -7.40 11.64
CA GLN A 179 9.10 -7.00 10.28
C GLN A 179 9.21 -5.48 10.11
N LEU A 180 8.76 -4.70 11.11
CA LEU A 180 8.80 -3.24 11.06
C LEU A 180 10.23 -2.68 11.06
N MET A 181 11.16 -3.33 11.78
CA MET A 181 12.58 -2.92 11.81
C MET A 181 13.26 -2.98 10.44
N ARG A 182 12.77 -3.82 9.51
CA ARG A 182 13.30 -3.86 8.14
C ARG A 182 13.02 -2.59 7.35
N THR A 183 11.99 -1.84 7.76
CA THR A 183 11.54 -0.60 7.11
C THR A 183 11.88 0.64 7.92
N ASP A 184 11.95 0.54 9.24
CA ASP A 184 12.25 1.64 10.16
C ASP A 184 13.04 1.11 11.35
N SER A 185 14.36 1.02 11.22
CA SER A 185 15.23 0.45 12.27
C SER A 185 15.59 1.44 13.39
N SER A 186 15.25 2.72 13.23
CA SER A 186 15.71 3.81 14.12
C SER A 186 14.63 4.35 15.05
N SER A 187 13.37 3.90 14.92
CA SER A 187 12.27 4.36 15.77
C SER A 187 12.51 4.01 17.26
N PRO A 188 12.59 5.00 18.17
CA PRO A 188 12.77 4.75 19.60
C PRO A 188 11.63 3.93 20.20
N GLU A 189 10.40 4.20 19.77
CA GLU A 189 9.19 3.48 20.18
C GLU A 189 9.29 1.99 19.83
N LEU A 190 9.76 1.68 18.61
CA LEU A 190 9.94 0.31 18.14
C LEU A 190 10.99 -0.44 18.95
N LEU A 191 12.14 0.20 19.19
CA LEU A 191 13.21 -0.37 20.00
C LEU A 191 12.74 -0.66 21.43
N PHE A 192 12.00 0.28 22.03
CA PHE A 192 11.40 0.12 23.35
C PHE A 192 10.44 -1.06 23.41
N LEU A 193 9.48 -1.14 22.47
CA LEU A 193 8.51 -2.24 22.44
C LEU A 193 9.18 -3.60 22.22
N ARG A 194 10.21 -3.66 21.38
CA ARG A 194 10.97 -4.90 21.14
C ARG A 194 11.77 -5.32 22.37
N ALA A 195 12.44 -4.39 23.04
CA ALA A 195 13.16 -4.68 24.28
C ALA A 195 12.20 -5.20 25.36
N ARG A 196 11.02 -4.59 25.48
CA ARG A 196 9.96 -5.04 26.39
C ARG A 196 9.46 -6.45 26.04
N CYS A 197 9.32 -6.78 24.76
CA CYS A 197 8.95 -8.11 24.29
C CYS A 197 9.99 -9.17 24.69
N LEU A 198 11.28 -8.91 24.41
CA LEU A 198 12.38 -9.82 24.76
C LEU A 198 12.49 -10.06 26.28
N TYR A 199 12.31 -8.99 27.06
CA TYR A 199 12.29 -9.07 28.52
C TYR A 199 11.23 -10.07 29.03
N TYR A 200 10.01 -10.02 28.48
CA TYR A 200 8.93 -10.94 28.87
C TYR A 200 9.09 -12.36 28.33
N GLN A 201 9.81 -12.56 27.22
CA GLN A 201 10.15 -13.89 26.71
C GLN A 201 11.28 -14.55 27.50
N GLY A 202 12.00 -13.81 28.34
CA GLY A 202 13.18 -14.31 29.05
C GLY A 202 14.40 -14.52 28.13
N GLU A 203 14.33 -14.05 26.88
CA GLU A 203 15.44 -14.07 25.93
C GLU A 203 16.29 -12.79 26.14
N PHE A 204 17.30 -12.90 27.00
CA PHE A 204 18.34 -11.88 27.13
C PHE A 204 19.61 -12.35 26.41
N PRO A 205 20.20 -11.55 25.51
CA PRO A 205 21.55 -11.79 25.01
C PRO A 205 22.62 -11.50 26.07
#